data_AF-A0A7S4IZM1-F1
#
_entry.id   AF-A0A7S4IZM1-F1
#
_cell.length_a   1.000
_cell.length_b   1.000
_cell.length_c   1.000
_cell.angle_alpha   90.00
_cell.angle_beta   90.00
_cell.angle_gamma   90.00
#
_symmetry.space_group_name_H-M   'P 1'
#
loop_
_entity.id
_entity.type
_entity.pdbx_description
1 polymer ?
#
loop_
_entity_poly.entity_id
_entity_poly.type
_entity_poly.pdbx_seq_one_letter_code
_entity_poly.pdbx_strand_id
1 'polypeptide(L)'
;GKRLVDALELMGVLAKGADRLSVEKLARYFIRTFKDIQQGKAAGNIKTTLGADLQALTDQQVFRFPSTFTFIFRAFASVDGIGKGLDAKFDIPKLAQPFINELTEADKGSDFEKWSGRLSKATGLNAEDIDAAVSQPRKVAYLEQTLRSMEQGSLKIRVRSLENEQALSRLALGQSVTNKLLVSSLFLNLGLSRVGFVPPLLWLAAAGVFGAQAGGSALAIKIFDKKAARYVQKDFESTSDGGGEDKQ
;
A
#
# COMPACT_ATOMS: atom_id res chain seq x y z
N GLY A 1 0.31 -5.67 -14.07
CA GLY A 1 0.29 -4.76 -12.91
C GLY A 1 -0.74 -3.68 -13.13
N LYS A 2 -0.41 -2.67 -13.93
CA LYS A 2 -1.29 -1.51 -14.25
C LYS A 2 -2.75 -1.85 -14.57
N ARG A 3 -3.01 -2.73 -15.55
CA ARG A 3 -4.38 -3.18 -15.90
C ARG A 3 -5.19 -3.73 -14.73
N LEU A 4 -4.52 -4.36 -13.76
CA LEU A 4 -5.15 -4.97 -12.60
C LEU A 4 -5.51 -3.92 -11.55
N VAL A 5 -4.66 -2.90 -11.38
CA VAL A 5 -4.95 -1.73 -10.54
C VAL A 5 -6.09 -0.91 -11.14
N ASP A 6 -6.09 -0.71 -12.46
CA ASP A 6 -7.16 -0.01 -13.16
C ASP A 6 -8.50 -0.75 -13.03
N ALA A 7 -8.48 -2.09 -13.13
CA ALA A 7 -9.66 -2.91 -12.90
C ALA A 7 -10.17 -2.81 -11.45
N LEU A 8 -9.28 -2.84 -10.44
CA LEU A 8 -9.66 -2.70 -9.03
C LEU A 8 -10.25 -1.32 -8.72
N GLU A 9 -9.79 -0.27 -9.39
CA GLU A 9 -10.37 1.08 -9.28
C GLU A 9 -11.74 1.17 -9.97
N LEU A 10 -11.89 0.58 -11.17
CA LEU A 10 -13.17 0.54 -11.90
C LEU A 10 -14.23 -0.25 -11.12
N MET A 11 -13.81 -1.36 -10.50
CA MET A 11 -14.67 -2.20 -9.66
C MET A 11 -15.04 -1.55 -8.32
N GLY A 12 -14.54 -0.34 -8.03
CA GLY A 12 -14.82 0.39 -6.80
C GLY A 12 -14.17 -0.22 -5.55
N VAL A 13 -13.25 -1.18 -5.74
CA VAL A 13 -12.50 -1.81 -4.64
C VAL A 13 -11.40 -0.88 -4.12
N LEU A 14 -10.85 -0.05 -5.00
CA LEU A 14 -9.82 0.93 -4.72
C LEU A 14 -10.39 2.36 -4.80
N ALA A 15 -10.17 3.18 -3.76
CA ALA A 15 -10.55 4.59 -3.80
C ALA A 15 -9.75 5.38 -4.87
N LYS A 16 -10.38 6.36 -5.54
CA LYS A 16 -9.79 7.20 -6.61
C LYS A 16 -8.58 8.07 -6.21
N GLY A 17 -8.10 7.97 -4.96
CA GLY A 17 -6.92 8.66 -4.43
C GLY A 17 -5.83 7.74 -3.87
N ALA A 18 -5.96 6.43 -4.11
CA ALA A 18 -5.01 5.42 -3.66
C ALA A 18 -3.62 5.59 -4.28
N ASP A 19 -2.56 5.28 -3.51
CA ASP A 19 -1.22 5.15 -4.09
C ASP A 19 -1.15 3.91 -4.99
N ARG A 20 -1.30 4.14 -6.30
CA ARG A 20 -1.26 3.10 -7.32
C ARG A 20 0.05 2.29 -7.31
N LEU A 21 1.16 2.90 -6.90
CA LEU A 21 2.46 2.23 -6.89
C LEU A 21 2.56 1.20 -5.76
N SER A 22 2.15 1.58 -4.55
CA SER A 22 2.09 0.64 -3.42
C SER A 22 1.09 -0.48 -3.67
N VAL A 23 -0.07 -0.18 -4.28
CA VAL A 23 -1.08 -1.19 -4.67
C VAL A 23 -0.53 -2.13 -5.75
N GLU A 24 0.19 -1.61 -6.74
CA GLU A 24 0.79 -2.45 -7.79
C GLU A 24 1.88 -3.37 -7.22
N LYS A 25 2.74 -2.86 -6.33
CA LYS A 25 3.75 -3.68 -5.62
C LYS A 25 3.07 -4.78 -4.82
N LEU A 26 2.00 -4.43 -4.11
CA LEU A 26 1.20 -5.36 -3.32
C LEU A 26 0.58 -6.47 -4.18
N ALA A 27 -0.12 -6.08 -5.25
CA ALA A 27 -0.75 -7.00 -6.18
C ALA A 27 0.29 -7.93 -6.85
N ARG A 28 1.44 -7.38 -7.27
CA ARG A 28 2.51 -8.17 -7.90
C ARG A 28 3.10 -9.19 -6.94
N TYR A 29 3.29 -8.80 -5.67
CA TYR A 29 3.73 -9.71 -4.63
C TYR A 29 2.71 -10.83 -4.42
N PHE A 30 1.43 -10.52 -4.21
CA PHE A 30 0.39 -11.54 -4.01
C PHE A 30 0.25 -12.50 -5.20
N ILE A 31 0.32 -12.01 -6.44
CA ILE A 31 0.27 -12.88 -7.64
C ILE A 31 1.48 -13.81 -7.69
N ARG A 32 2.68 -13.30 -7.38
CA ARG A 32 3.89 -14.12 -7.32
C ARG A 32 3.78 -15.17 -6.21
N THR A 33 3.36 -14.78 -5.02
CA THR A 33 3.14 -15.69 -3.89
C THR A 33 2.08 -16.75 -4.21
N PHE A 34 0.96 -16.38 -4.83
CA PHE A 34 -0.07 -17.33 -5.22
C PHE A 34 0.44 -18.34 -6.26
N LYS A 35 1.22 -17.86 -7.25
CA LYS A 35 1.90 -18.73 -8.22
C LYS A 35 2.88 -19.68 -7.54
N ASP A 36 3.67 -19.18 -6.59
CA ASP A 36 4.65 -19.99 -5.85
C ASP A 36 3.96 -21.06 -4.98
N ILE A 37 2.85 -20.72 -4.33
CA ILE A 37 2.01 -21.66 -3.56
C ILE A 37 1.41 -22.73 -4.48
N GLN A 38 0.87 -22.37 -5.65
CA GLN A 38 0.37 -23.36 -6.61
C GLN A 38 1.47 -24.29 -7.15
N GLN A 39 2.72 -23.83 -7.19
CA GLN A 39 3.87 -24.61 -7.60
C GLN A 39 4.50 -25.41 -6.44
N GLY A 40 3.87 -25.43 -5.26
CA GLY A 40 4.35 -26.18 -4.09
C GLY A 40 5.57 -25.58 -3.39
N LYS A 41 5.91 -24.31 -3.68
CA LYS A 41 7.02 -23.60 -3.03
C LYS A 41 6.51 -22.89 -1.78
N ALA A 42 7.30 -22.91 -0.71
CA ALA A 42 6.95 -22.26 0.55
C ALA A 42 6.76 -20.75 0.36
N ALA A 43 5.67 -20.20 0.88
CA ALA A 43 5.38 -18.78 0.81
C ALA A 43 6.44 -17.99 1.60
N GLY A 44 7.18 -17.12 0.91
CA GLY A 44 8.13 -16.21 1.56
C GLY A 44 7.44 -15.25 2.54
N ASN A 45 8.14 -14.86 3.60
CA ASN A 45 7.61 -14.07 4.71
C ASN A 45 7.01 -12.72 4.25
N ILE A 46 5.67 -12.60 4.32
CA ILE A 46 4.86 -11.40 3.96
C ILE A 46 5.17 -10.18 4.85
N LYS A 47 5.68 -10.42 6.07
CA LYS A 47 5.71 -9.43 7.15
C LYS A 47 6.82 -8.38 7.06
N THR A 48 7.95 -8.67 6.42
CA THR A 48 9.14 -7.80 6.50
C THR A 48 9.22 -6.79 5.36
N THR A 49 8.95 -7.21 4.12
CA THR A 49 9.17 -6.35 2.94
C THR A 49 7.98 -5.44 2.61
N LEU A 50 6.77 -5.81 3.03
CA LEU A 50 5.52 -5.20 2.54
C LEU A 50 4.61 -4.69 3.66
N GLY A 51 5.00 -4.91 4.92
CA GLY A 51 4.18 -4.54 6.09
C GLY A 51 3.93 -3.04 6.18
N ALA A 52 4.92 -2.21 5.85
CA ALA A 52 4.77 -0.75 5.83
C ALA A 52 3.81 -0.27 4.73
N ASP A 53 3.97 -0.79 3.50
CA ASP A 53 3.10 -0.45 2.37
C ASP A 53 1.65 -0.91 2.60
N LEU A 54 1.46 -2.12 3.13
CA LEU A 54 0.13 -2.67 3.45
C LEU A 54 -0.54 -1.91 4.60
N GLN A 55 0.21 -1.54 5.64
CA GLN A 55 -0.33 -0.79 6.77
C GLN A 55 -0.67 0.65 6.38
N ALA A 56 0.16 1.33 5.57
CA ALA A 56 -0.18 2.64 5.04
C ALA A 56 -1.46 2.62 4.19
N LEU A 57 -1.65 1.59 3.36
CA LEU A 57 -2.89 1.40 2.59
C LEU A 57 -4.12 1.13 3.50
N THR A 58 -3.91 0.48 4.64
CA THR A 58 -4.96 0.18 5.62
C THR A 58 -5.34 1.41 6.45
N ASP A 59 -4.35 2.16 6.92
CA ASP A 59 -4.54 3.39 7.71
C ASP A 59 -5.28 4.47 6.90
N GLN A 60 -5.05 4.50 5.58
CA GLN A 60 -5.75 5.40 4.66
C GLN A 60 -7.15 4.89 4.24
N GLN A 61 -7.64 3.75 4.77
CA GLN A 61 -8.92 3.11 4.41
C GLN A 61 -9.17 3.03 2.88
N VAL A 62 -8.12 2.70 2.14
CA VAL A 62 -8.13 2.79 0.68
C VAL A 62 -8.92 1.63 0.04
N PHE A 63 -8.95 0.49 0.73
CA PHE A 63 -9.74 -0.66 0.35
C PHE A 63 -11.17 -0.51 0.86
N ARG A 64 -12.10 -0.44 -0.08
CA ARG A 64 -13.53 -0.50 0.19
C ARG A 64 -14.07 -1.64 -0.62
N PHE A 65 -14.59 -2.69 0.00
CA PHE A 65 -15.24 -3.75 -0.75
C PHE A 65 -16.73 -3.40 -0.90
N PRO A 66 -17.22 -3.14 -2.12
CA PRO A 66 -18.64 -2.93 -2.37
C PRO A 66 -19.46 -4.13 -1.88
N SER A 67 -20.65 -3.86 -1.32
CA SER A 67 -21.55 -4.89 -0.78
C SER A 67 -21.95 -5.94 -1.82
N THR A 68 -22.03 -5.56 -3.09
CA THR A 68 -22.31 -6.47 -4.22
C THR A 68 -21.30 -7.61 -4.28
N PHE A 69 -20.01 -7.35 -4.08
CA PHE A 69 -19.00 -8.42 -4.07
C PHE A 69 -19.17 -9.34 -2.88
N THR A 70 -19.42 -8.81 -1.69
CA THR A 70 -19.68 -9.63 -0.50
C THR A 70 -20.88 -10.56 -0.72
N PHE A 71 -21.94 -10.07 -1.36
CA PHE A 71 -23.10 -10.89 -1.69
C PHE A 71 -22.76 -12.01 -2.69
N ILE A 72 -22.01 -11.70 -3.75
CA ILE A 72 -21.56 -12.69 -4.74
C ILE A 72 -20.66 -13.74 -4.08
N PHE A 73 -19.68 -13.33 -3.28
CA PHE A 73 -18.81 -14.25 -2.54
C PHE A 73 -19.61 -15.14 -1.59
N ARG A 74 -20.60 -14.58 -0.88
CA ARG A 74 -21.48 -15.36 0.00
C ARG A 74 -22.26 -16.41 -0.79
N ALA A 75 -22.84 -16.02 -1.92
CA ALA A 75 -23.56 -16.96 -2.80
C ALA A 75 -22.63 -18.07 -3.30
N PHE A 76 -21.43 -17.72 -3.77
CA PHE A 76 -20.46 -18.68 -4.28
C PHE A 76 -19.97 -19.64 -3.19
N ALA A 77 -19.65 -19.13 -1.99
CA ALA A 77 -19.24 -19.94 -0.85
C ALA A 77 -20.38 -20.85 -0.36
N SER A 78 -21.64 -20.38 -0.40
CA SER A 78 -22.79 -21.23 -0.08
C SER A 78 -22.96 -22.36 -1.10
N VAL A 79 -22.82 -22.09 -2.41
CA VAL A 79 -22.91 -23.12 -3.45
C VAL A 79 -21.74 -24.10 -3.36
N ASP A 80 -20.52 -23.61 -3.13
CA ASP A 80 -19.33 -24.46 -2.94
C ASP A 80 -19.46 -25.33 -1.69
N GLY A 81 -19.99 -24.77 -0.59
CA GLY A 81 -20.26 -25.50 0.64
C GLY A 81 -21.31 -26.59 0.48
N ILE A 82 -22.42 -26.32 -0.22
CA ILE A 82 -23.45 -27.32 -0.51
C ILE A 82 -22.89 -28.40 -1.44
N GLY A 83 -22.16 -28.01 -2.49
CA GLY A 83 -21.57 -28.95 -3.45
C GLY A 83 -20.54 -29.88 -2.81
N LYS A 84 -19.66 -29.36 -1.94
CA LYS A 84 -18.71 -30.16 -1.16
C LYS A 84 -19.38 -31.02 -0.09
N GLY A 85 -20.56 -30.62 0.37
CA GLY A 85 -21.41 -31.43 1.25
C GLY A 85 -21.98 -32.68 0.56
N LEU A 86 -22.22 -32.63 -0.76
CA LEU A 86 -22.69 -33.77 -1.54
C LEU A 86 -21.55 -34.63 -2.09
N ASP A 87 -20.49 -34.01 -2.62
CA ASP A 87 -19.30 -34.71 -3.13
C ASP A 87 -18.04 -33.98 -2.66
N ALA A 88 -17.20 -34.69 -1.90
CA ALA A 88 -15.94 -34.15 -1.38
C ALA A 88 -14.94 -33.72 -2.48
N LYS A 89 -15.12 -34.19 -3.73
CA LYS A 89 -14.29 -33.81 -4.89
C LYS A 89 -14.86 -32.64 -5.69
N PHE A 90 -15.97 -32.06 -5.27
CA PHE A 90 -16.59 -30.94 -5.96
C PHE A 90 -15.73 -29.68 -5.87
N ASP A 91 -15.32 -29.15 -7.03
CA ASP A 91 -14.53 -27.93 -7.16
C ASP A 91 -15.17 -27.01 -8.21
N ILE A 92 -15.90 -25.98 -7.75
CA ILE A 92 -16.45 -24.95 -8.65
C ILE A 92 -15.38 -24.31 -9.56
N PRO A 93 -14.14 -24.03 -9.10
CA PRO A 93 -13.12 -23.45 -9.98
C PRO A 93 -12.80 -24.32 -11.21
N LYS A 94 -12.87 -25.64 -11.11
CA LYS A 94 -12.67 -26.54 -12.25
C LYS A 94 -13.84 -26.49 -13.23
N LEU A 95 -15.06 -26.42 -12.71
CA LEU A 95 -16.29 -26.24 -13.51
C LEU A 95 -16.32 -24.89 -14.22
N ALA A 96 -15.65 -23.88 -13.69
CA ALA A 96 -15.56 -22.54 -14.28
C ALA A 96 -14.50 -22.40 -15.39
N GLN A 97 -13.57 -23.35 -15.54
CA GLN A 97 -12.51 -23.31 -16.57
C GLN A 97 -13.00 -23.05 -18.00
N PRO A 98 -14.02 -23.74 -18.54
CA PRO A 98 -14.48 -23.48 -19.91
C PRO A 98 -14.99 -22.05 -20.09
N PHE A 99 -15.71 -21.50 -19.12
CA PHE A 99 -16.18 -20.11 -19.16
C PHE A 99 -15.03 -19.10 -19.11
N ILE A 100 -13.97 -19.38 -18.33
CA ILE A 100 -12.77 -18.54 -18.29
C ILE A 100 -12.04 -18.58 -19.65
N ASN A 101 -11.97 -19.75 -20.29
CA ASN A 101 -11.36 -19.92 -21.60
C ASN A 101 -12.13 -19.14 -22.67
N GLU A 102 -13.47 -19.23 -22.68
CA GLU A 102 -14.33 -18.48 -23.60
C GLU A 102 -14.17 -16.96 -23.41
N LEU A 103 -14.13 -16.47 -22.17
CA LEU A 103 -13.89 -15.04 -21.88
C LEU A 103 -12.50 -14.59 -22.31
N THR A 104 -11.48 -15.43 -22.10
CA THR A 104 -10.10 -15.13 -22.51
C THR A 104 -9.96 -15.13 -24.04
N GLU A 105 -10.71 -15.98 -24.74
CA GLU A 105 -10.73 -16.02 -26.21
C GLU A 105 -11.53 -14.87 -26.81
N ALA A 106 -12.62 -14.45 -26.17
CA ALA A 106 -13.41 -13.28 -26.57
C ALA A 106 -12.65 -11.96 -26.37
N ASP A 107 -11.88 -11.83 -25.28
CA ASP A 107 -11.07 -10.64 -24.98
C ASP A 107 -9.80 -10.56 -25.86
N LYS A 108 -9.38 -11.68 -26.48
CA LYS A 108 -8.36 -11.73 -27.55
C LYS A 108 -8.90 -11.28 -28.92
N GLY A 109 -9.95 -10.46 -28.92
CA GLY A 109 -10.58 -9.86 -30.09
C GLY A 109 -9.77 -8.75 -30.74
N SER A 110 -8.47 -8.96 -31.01
CA SER A 110 -7.76 -8.14 -31.99
C SER A 110 -7.27 -9.02 -33.14
N ASP A 111 -7.88 -8.85 -34.31
CA ASP A 111 -7.45 -9.50 -35.56
C ASP A 111 -5.97 -9.25 -35.88
N PHE A 112 -5.39 -8.21 -35.26
CA PHE A 112 -3.97 -7.88 -35.29
C PHE A 112 -3.06 -8.93 -34.62
N GLU A 113 -3.47 -9.57 -33.53
CA GLU A 113 -2.69 -10.65 -32.88
C GLU A 113 -2.74 -11.96 -33.67
N LYS A 114 -3.87 -12.24 -34.33
CA LYS A 114 -4.00 -13.37 -35.26
C LYS A 114 -3.18 -13.13 -36.53
N TRP A 115 -3.09 -11.88 -37.00
CA TRP A 115 -2.27 -11.49 -38.13
C TRP A 115 -0.77 -11.47 -37.77
N SER A 116 -0.39 -10.95 -36.61
CA SER A 116 0.99 -10.93 -36.12
C SER A 116 1.53 -12.33 -35.83
N GLY A 117 0.69 -13.23 -35.28
CA GLY A 117 1.01 -14.64 -35.07
C GLY A 117 1.16 -15.45 -36.37
N ARG A 118 0.55 -15.00 -37.48
CA ARG A 118 0.74 -15.57 -38.81
C ARG A 118 1.96 -14.97 -39.51
N LEU A 119 2.20 -13.67 -39.36
CA LEU A 119 3.40 -13.01 -39.86
C LEU A 119 4.66 -13.56 -39.17
N SER A 120 4.66 -13.71 -37.84
CA SER A 120 5.80 -14.24 -37.07
C SER A 120 6.14 -15.68 -37.44
N LYS A 121 5.13 -16.52 -37.70
CA LYS A 121 5.34 -17.88 -38.21
C LYS A 121 5.83 -17.92 -39.67
N ALA A 122 5.48 -16.93 -40.48
CA ALA A 122 5.91 -16.83 -41.88
C ALA A 122 7.30 -16.19 -42.04
N THR A 123 7.72 -15.33 -41.12
CA THR A 123 8.99 -14.58 -41.21
C THR A 123 10.06 -15.03 -40.21
N GLY A 124 9.73 -15.91 -39.26
CA GLY A 124 10.67 -16.41 -38.25
C GLY A 124 11.09 -15.37 -37.21
N LEU A 125 10.45 -14.18 -37.21
CA LEU A 125 10.72 -13.11 -36.26
C LEU A 125 9.83 -13.30 -35.03
N ASN A 126 10.44 -13.37 -33.85
CA ASN A 126 9.72 -13.52 -32.59
C ASN A 126 8.75 -12.34 -32.43
N ALA A 127 7.51 -12.62 -32.02
CA ALA A 127 6.52 -11.58 -31.76
C ALA A 127 7.00 -10.55 -30.71
N GLU A 128 7.91 -10.98 -29.81
CA GLU A 128 8.59 -10.13 -28.84
C GLU A 128 9.55 -9.12 -29.49
N ASP A 129 10.23 -9.48 -30.58
CA ASP A 129 11.18 -8.57 -31.27
C ASP A 129 10.44 -7.47 -32.05
N ILE A 130 9.28 -7.80 -32.62
CA ILE A 130 8.43 -6.85 -33.33
C ILE A 130 7.77 -5.88 -32.33
N ASP A 131 7.24 -6.38 -31.21
CA ASP A 131 6.69 -5.52 -30.15
C ASP A 131 7.78 -4.66 -29.50
N ALA A 132 9.00 -5.20 -29.33
CA ALA A 132 10.14 -4.43 -28.88
C ALA A 132 10.49 -3.31 -29.86
N ALA A 133 10.63 -3.59 -31.16
CA ALA A 133 10.96 -2.59 -32.17
C ALA A 133 9.91 -1.47 -32.28
N VAL A 134 8.62 -1.80 -32.19
CA VAL A 134 7.53 -0.81 -32.27
C VAL A 134 7.37 -0.02 -30.97
N SER A 135 7.62 -0.63 -29.81
CA SER A 135 7.50 0.04 -28.51
C SER A 135 8.74 0.85 -28.12
N GLN A 136 9.91 0.55 -28.70
CA GLN A 136 11.18 1.23 -28.43
C GLN A 136 11.13 2.75 -28.66
N PRO A 137 10.63 3.28 -29.81
CA PRO A 137 10.54 4.72 -30.04
C PRO A 137 9.72 5.45 -28.97
N ARG A 138 8.61 4.84 -28.52
CA ARG A 138 7.76 5.41 -27.46
C ARG A 138 8.49 5.46 -26.12
N LYS A 139 9.29 4.43 -25.80
CA LYS A 139 10.10 4.41 -24.57
C LYS A 139 11.19 5.47 -24.60
N VAL A 140 11.88 5.62 -25.73
CA VAL A 140 12.91 6.65 -25.91
C VAL A 140 12.32 8.05 -25.79
N ALA A 141 11.18 8.31 -26.44
CA ALA A 141 10.49 9.60 -26.33
C ALA A 141 10.06 9.93 -24.89
N TYR A 142 9.58 8.93 -24.13
CA TYR A 142 9.25 9.12 -22.71
C TYR A 142 10.47 9.43 -21.85
N LEU A 143 11.60 8.76 -22.09
CA LEU A 143 12.86 9.01 -21.39
C LEU A 143 13.40 10.40 -21.71
N GLU A 144 13.37 10.80 -22.97
CA GLU A 144 13.76 12.14 -23.42
C GLU A 144 12.88 13.21 -22.75
N GLN A 145 11.57 13.03 -22.73
CA GLN A 145 10.65 13.95 -22.06
C GLN A 145 10.91 14.02 -20.56
N THR A 146 11.22 12.89 -19.91
CA THR A 146 11.58 12.85 -18.48
C THR A 146 12.89 13.59 -18.23
N LEU A 147 13.91 13.36 -19.06
CA LEU A 147 15.21 14.02 -18.98
C LEU A 147 15.08 15.54 -19.20
N ARG A 148 14.33 15.96 -20.22
CA ARG A 148 14.00 17.38 -20.44
C ARG A 148 13.26 17.99 -19.27
N SER A 149 12.34 17.26 -18.64
CA SER A 149 11.63 17.72 -17.43
C SER A 149 12.56 17.84 -16.22
N MET A 150 13.58 16.97 -16.13
CA MET A 150 14.64 17.07 -15.12
C MET A 150 15.54 18.29 -15.36
N GLU A 151 15.99 18.51 -16.60
CA GLU A 151 16.83 19.64 -17.00
C GLU A 151 16.11 20.99 -16.78
N GLN A 152 14.82 21.05 -17.07
CA GLN A 152 13.99 22.23 -16.85
C GLN A 152 13.62 22.45 -15.37
N GLY A 153 13.99 21.53 -14.48
CA GLY A 153 13.61 21.57 -13.06
C GLY A 153 12.11 21.43 -12.81
N SER A 154 11.32 21.07 -13.82
CA SER A 154 9.86 20.90 -13.72
C SER A 154 9.46 19.52 -13.19
N LEU A 155 10.40 18.58 -13.12
CA LEU A 155 10.17 17.26 -12.57
C LEU A 155 9.97 17.33 -11.04
N LYS A 156 8.70 17.26 -10.61
CA LYS A 156 8.33 17.13 -9.21
C LYS A 156 8.32 15.66 -8.80
N ILE A 157 9.35 15.22 -8.11
CA ILE A 157 9.42 13.87 -7.54
C ILE A 157 8.68 13.88 -6.20
N ARG A 158 7.59 13.11 -6.09
CA ARG A 158 6.95 12.83 -4.80
C ARG A 158 7.62 11.60 -4.19
N VAL A 159 8.56 11.82 -3.28
CA VAL A 159 9.13 10.74 -2.47
C VAL A 159 8.29 10.60 -1.20
N ARG A 160 7.72 9.42 -0.97
CA ARG A 160 7.14 9.05 0.32
C ARG A 160 8.25 8.35 1.12
N SER A 161 8.79 9.04 2.12
CA SER A 161 9.69 8.42 3.10
C SER A 161 8.90 8.19 4.39
N LEU A 162 8.81 6.91 4.80
CA LEU A 162 8.17 6.52 6.05
C LEU A 162 8.87 7.20 7.24
N GLU A 163 10.19 7.32 7.20
CA GLU A 163 10.98 8.00 8.23
C GLU A 163 10.60 9.47 8.33
N ASN A 164 10.40 10.14 7.19
CA ASN A 164 9.98 11.54 7.17
C ASN A 164 8.53 11.73 7.65
N GLU A 165 7.62 10.82 7.28
CA GLU A 165 6.24 10.83 7.80
C GLU A 165 6.20 10.56 9.32
N GLN A 166 7.05 9.67 9.83
CA GLN A 166 7.22 9.41 11.26
C GLN A 166 7.85 10.59 12.00
N ALA A 167 8.86 11.23 11.42
CA ALA A 167 9.48 12.42 11.98
C ALA A 167 8.49 13.59 12.03
N LEU A 168 7.72 13.82 10.95
CA LEU A 168 6.70 14.85 10.88
C LEU A 168 5.55 14.61 11.87
N SER A 169 5.06 13.38 11.99
CA SER A 169 4.02 13.05 12.96
C SER A 169 4.52 13.18 14.41
N ARG A 170 5.77 12.80 14.69
CA ARG A 170 6.41 13.05 16.00
C ARG A 170 6.53 14.55 16.28
N LEU A 171 6.93 15.35 15.30
CA LEU A 171 7.01 16.81 15.43
C LEU A 171 5.63 17.43 15.70
N ALA A 172 4.59 16.98 15.00
CA ALA A 172 3.22 17.44 15.22
C ALA A 172 2.71 17.10 16.64
N LEU A 173 3.00 15.89 17.14
CA LEU A 173 2.70 15.50 18.51
C LEU A 173 3.47 16.37 19.52
N GLY A 174 4.76 16.61 19.29
CA GLY A 174 5.58 17.51 20.10
C GLY A 174 5.02 18.92 20.15
N GLN A 175 4.64 19.49 19.00
CA GLN A 175 4.02 20.81 18.92
C GLN A 175 2.69 20.88 19.68
N SER A 176 1.89 19.81 19.65
CA SER A 176 0.64 19.74 20.43
C SER A 176 0.87 19.78 21.94
N VAL A 177 1.94 19.14 22.44
CA VAL A 177 2.32 19.18 23.85
C VAL A 177 2.81 20.58 24.22
N THR A 178 3.69 21.17 23.40
CA THR A 178 4.18 22.54 23.62
C THR A 178 3.04 23.55 23.64
N ASN A 179 2.09 23.47 22.71
CA ASN A 179 0.93 24.37 22.67
C ASN A 179 0.06 24.23 23.94
N LYS A 180 -0.19 23.00 24.41
CA LYS A 180 -0.95 22.78 25.65
C LYS A 180 -0.20 23.31 26.88
N LEU A 181 1.13 23.17 26.92
CA LEU A 181 1.96 23.73 27.99
C LEU A 181 1.98 25.26 27.97
N LEU A 182 2.06 25.88 26.78
CA LEU A 182 2.00 27.33 26.63
C LEU A 182 0.63 27.89 27.07
N VAL A 183 -0.46 27.20 26.72
CA VAL A 183 -1.81 27.57 27.18
C VAL A 183 -1.93 27.40 28.70
N SER A 184 -1.39 26.32 29.26
CA SER A 184 -1.35 26.09 30.71
C SER A 184 -0.54 27.17 31.43
N SER A 185 0.64 27.54 30.91
CA SER A 185 1.48 28.58 31.51
C SER A 185 0.85 29.97 31.41
N LEU A 186 0.14 30.26 30.32
CA LEU A 186 -0.64 31.49 30.17
C LEU A 186 -1.74 31.57 31.23
N PHE A 187 -2.52 30.50 31.42
CA PHE A 187 -3.57 30.46 32.44
C PHE A 187 -3.00 30.52 33.87
N LEU A 188 -1.83 29.93 34.14
CA LEU A 188 -1.14 30.10 35.42
C LEU A 188 -0.75 31.56 35.68
N ASN A 189 -0.17 32.24 34.69
CA ASN A 189 0.21 33.64 34.81
C ASN A 189 -1.01 34.55 35.02
N LEU A 190 -2.13 34.28 34.34
CA LEU A 190 -3.39 35.01 34.54
C LEU A 190 -4.02 34.74 35.92
N GLY A 191 -3.96 33.49 36.40
CA GLY A 191 -4.43 33.14 37.74
C GLY A 191 -3.61 33.77 38.87
N LEU A 192 -2.28 33.85 38.71
CA LEU A 192 -1.36 34.46 39.66
C LEU A 192 -1.45 35.99 39.69
N SER A 193 -1.57 36.63 38.52
CA SER A 193 -1.66 38.09 38.39
C SER A 193 -3.01 38.66 38.83
N ARG A 194 -4.02 37.81 39.06
CA ARG A 194 -5.40 38.20 39.43
C ARG A 194 -5.98 39.29 38.50
N VAL A 195 -5.69 39.19 37.20
CA VAL A 195 -6.15 40.17 36.21
C VAL A 195 -7.57 39.81 35.74
N GLY A 196 -8.52 40.73 35.95
CA GLY A 196 -9.89 40.66 35.42
C GLY A 196 -10.98 40.37 36.45
N PHE A 197 -12.24 40.38 35.99
CA PHE A 197 -13.45 40.13 36.79
C PHE A 197 -13.71 38.63 37.10
N VAL A 198 -12.88 37.74 36.53
CA VAL A 198 -13.02 36.29 36.66
C VAL A 198 -12.29 35.80 37.91
N PRO A 199 -12.91 34.98 38.77
CA PRO A 199 -12.28 34.50 39.99
C PRO A 199 -10.98 33.70 39.69
N PRO A 200 -9.87 33.96 40.41
CA PRO A 200 -8.56 33.33 40.18
C PRO A 200 -8.57 31.79 40.20
N LEU A 201 -9.49 31.19 40.97
CA LEU A 201 -9.70 29.75 41.04
C LEU A 201 -10.06 29.12 39.69
N LEU A 202 -10.80 29.82 38.84
CA LEU A 202 -11.18 29.30 37.51
C LEU A 202 -9.97 29.24 36.56
N TRP A 203 -9.08 30.23 36.62
CA TRP A 203 -7.84 30.23 35.82
C TRP A 203 -6.88 29.12 36.26
N LEU A 204 -6.76 28.89 37.57
CA LEU A 204 -5.95 27.79 38.11
C LEU A 204 -6.53 26.43 37.76
N ALA A 205 -7.85 26.27 37.79
CA ALA A 205 -8.52 25.05 37.36
C ALA A 205 -8.28 24.78 35.85
N ALA A 206 -8.41 25.81 35.00
CA ALA A 206 -8.12 25.70 33.58
C ALA A 206 -6.66 25.30 33.31
N ALA A 207 -5.70 25.95 34.00
CA ALA A 207 -4.30 25.60 33.92
C ALA A 207 -4.02 24.14 34.32
N GLY A 208 -4.71 23.63 35.36
CA GLY A 208 -4.61 22.25 35.81
C GLY A 208 -5.11 21.24 34.77
N VAL A 209 -6.24 21.51 34.12
CA VAL A 209 -6.78 20.66 33.05
C VAL A 209 -5.83 20.58 31.86
N PHE A 210 -5.33 21.73 31.38
CA PHE A 210 -4.39 21.76 30.25
C PHE A 210 -3.02 21.17 30.61
N GLY A 211 -2.58 21.31 31.86
CA GLY A 211 -1.35 20.68 32.37
C GLY A 211 -1.46 19.15 32.43
N ALA A 212 -2.58 18.62 32.95
CA ALA A 212 -2.86 17.19 32.96
C ALA A 212 -2.97 16.62 31.54
N GLN A 213 -3.63 17.33 30.63
CA GLN A 213 -3.72 16.96 29.23
C GLN A 213 -2.34 16.95 28.56
N ALA A 214 -1.47 17.93 28.85
CA ALA A 214 -0.10 17.96 28.34
C ALA A 214 0.70 16.73 28.79
N GLY A 215 0.60 16.36 30.08
CA GLY A 215 1.21 15.14 30.62
C GLY A 215 0.70 13.87 29.95
N GLY A 216 -0.62 13.76 29.71
CA GLY A 216 -1.22 12.65 28.96
C GLY A 216 -0.71 12.54 27.52
N SER A 217 -0.60 13.67 26.81
CA SER A 217 -0.02 13.67 25.45
C SER A 217 1.49 13.40 25.43
N ALA A 218 2.24 13.75 26.48
CA ALA A 218 3.66 13.39 26.59
C ALA A 218 3.85 11.87 26.76
N LEU A 219 2.94 11.19 27.47
CA LEU A 219 2.92 9.72 27.53
C LEU A 219 2.58 9.10 26.17
N ALA A 220 1.66 9.70 25.41
CA ALA A 220 1.36 9.25 24.06
C ALA A 220 2.59 9.34 23.13
N ILE A 221 3.44 10.36 23.28
CA ILE A 221 4.72 10.47 22.54
C ILE A 221 5.65 9.30 22.88
N LYS A 222 5.79 8.93 24.16
CA LYS A 222 6.64 7.78 24.55
C LYS A 222 6.13 6.46 23.97
N ILE A 223 4.80 6.28 23.93
CA ILE A 223 4.17 5.10 23.32
C ILE A 223 4.40 5.09 21.80
N PHE A 224 4.29 6.24 21.15
CA PHE A 224 4.56 6.41 19.72
C PHE A 224 6.02 6.11 19.38
N ASP A 225 6.98 6.66 20.13
CA ASP A 225 8.42 6.41 19.95
C ASP A 225 8.75 4.91 20.13
N LYS A 226 8.13 4.23 21.09
CA LYS A 226 8.29 2.79 21.30
C LYS A 226 7.75 1.96 20.13
N LYS A 227 6.67 2.41 19.48
CA LYS A 227 6.15 1.77 18.26
C LYS A 227 7.08 2.03 17.08
N ALA A 228 7.55 3.25 16.90
CA ALA A 228 8.46 3.62 15.81
C ALA A 228 9.80 2.87 15.88
N ALA A 229 10.39 2.71 17.08
CA ALA A 229 11.66 2.01 17.27
C ALA A 229 11.64 0.52 16.84
N ARG A 230 10.47 -0.13 16.88
CA ARG A 230 10.31 -1.53 16.43
C ARG A 230 10.49 -1.72 14.92
N TYR A 231 10.43 -0.65 14.15
CA TYR A 231 10.59 -0.69 12.69
C TYR A 231 12.05 -0.45 12.28
N VAL A 232 12.78 0.42 12.99
CA VAL A 232 14.20 0.72 12.69
C VAL A 232 15.14 -0.45 13.03
N GLN A 233 14.88 -1.19 14.11
CA GLN A 233 15.78 -2.27 14.55
C GLN A 233 15.77 -3.52 13.66
N LYS A 234 14.74 -3.75 12.85
CA LYS A 234 14.66 -4.98 12.04
C LYS A 234 15.47 -4.95 10.75
N ASP A 235 15.92 -3.78 10.31
CA ASP A 235 16.59 -3.62 9.03
C ASP A 235 18.12 -3.79 9.10
N PHE A 236 18.71 -3.98 10.30
CA PHE A 236 20.17 -4.12 10.46
C PHE A 236 20.66 -5.49 10.94
N GLU A 237 19.79 -6.38 11.42
CA GLU A 237 20.23 -7.63 12.05
C GLU A 237 20.20 -8.86 11.11
N SER A 238 19.77 -8.70 9.84
CA SER A 238 19.71 -9.81 8.87
C SER A 238 20.81 -9.81 7.80
N THR A 239 21.91 -9.11 8.01
CA THR A 239 23.07 -9.18 7.10
C THR A 239 24.39 -9.11 7.87
N SER A 240 24.60 -10.08 8.76
CA SER A 240 25.93 -10.39 9.28
C SER A 240 25.97 -11.82 9.82
N ASP A 241 25.58 -12.80 9.02
CA ASP A 241 26.04 -14.17 9.26
C ASP A 241 26.06 -14.96 7.95
N GLY A 242 27.21 -15.59 7.65
CA GLY A 242 27.42 -16.36 6.43
C GLY A 242 28.64 -15.93 5.60
N GLY A 243 29.79 -15.73 6.25
CA GLY A 243 31.09 -15.69 5.59
C GLY A 243 32.02 -16.75 6.19
N GLY A 244 32.05 -17.94 5.59
CA GLY A 244 33.04 -18.97 5.92
C GLY A 244 32.72 -20.36 5.32
N GLU A 245 33.54 -20.76 4.34
CA GLU A 245 34.00 -22.14 4.02
C GLU A 245 32.95 -23.13 3.43
N ASP A 246 33.19 -23.92 2.37
CA ASP A 246 34.41 -24.51 1.82
C ASP A 246 34.36 -24.72 0.29
N LYS A 247 35.53 -24.60 -0.35
CA LYS A 247 35.85 -25.27 -1.62
C LYS A 247 36.66 -26.52 -1.32
N GLN A 248 36.08 -27.69 -1.58
CA GLN A 248 36.69 -28.84 -2.25
C GLN A 248 35.61 -29.84 -2.63
#